data_AF-A0A919H3P5-F1
#
_entry.id   AF-A0A919H3P5-F1
#
_cell.length_a   1.000
_cell.length_b   1.000
_cell.length_c   1.000
_cell.angle_alpha   90.00
_cell.angle_beta   90.00
_cell.angle_gamma   90.00
#
_symmetry.space_group_name_H-M   'P 1'
#
loop_
_entity.id
_entity.type
_entity.pdbx_description
1 polymer ?
#
loop_
_entity_poly.entity_id
_entity_poly.type
_entity_poly.pdbx_seq_one_letter_code
_entity_poly.pdbx_strand_id
1 'polypeptide(L)'
;MANPTNAAGWKPGGGQQTRTQRTRSAPRAGANGSQTKVNNKTFSPGFTLNVNAGGRGSNGGSRHAAASSAGGQGGGRSLLPAPEFTSPAQVRQYCNAVRAAGVALSIEVAMGAEILKATLVQVPDPDGRIGGSRFRAAKVSRKMQRAADALRDAAKNAAATYAAFQQEYEEEINRVRHRARPAATPRMDWGQL
;
A
#
# COMPACT_ATOMS: atom_id res chain seq x y z
N MET A 1 6.68 -29.54 -59.67
CA MET A 1 6.10 -30.80 -60.17
C MET A 1 5.68 -31.63 -58.97
N ALA A 2 4.56 -32.34 -59.13
CA ALA A 2 3.76 -32.96 -58.09
C ALA A 2 4.37 -34.20 -57.42
N ASN A 3 3.90 -34.44 -56.19
CA ASN A 3 3.93 -35.67 -55.37
C ASN A 3 3.30 -36.87 -56.13
N PRO A 4 3.49 -38.17 -55.75
CA PRO A 4 2.75 -38.68 -54.58
C PRO A 4 3.24 -40.01 -53.89
N THR A 5 2.52 -40.30 -52.79
CA THR A 5 2.10 -41.63 -52.25
C THR A 5 3.10 -42.53 -51.51
N ASN A 6 2.86 -42.66 -50.20
CA ASN A 6 2.69 -43.98 -49.59
C ASN A 6 1.56 -43.96 -48.56
N ALA A 7 0.67 -44.95 -48.68
CA ALA A 7 -0.52 -45.15 -47.90
C ALA A 7 -0.35 -46.38 -47.00
N ALA A 8 -0.68 -46.24 -45.71
CA ALA A 8 -1.15 -47.30 -44.82
C ALA A 8 -1.59 -46.59 -43.53
N GLY A 9 -2.80 -46.65 -43.02
CA GLY A 9 -3.99 -47.41 -43.39
C GLY A 9 -4.91 -47.30 -42.17
N TRP A 10 -5.92 -46.42 -42.23
CA TRP A 10 -6.92 -46.28 -41.16
C TRP A 10 -8.31 -46.30 -41.79
N LYS A 11 -9.10 -47.33 -41.46
CA LYS A 11 -10.54 -47.43 -41.70
C LYS A 11 -11.18 -48.36 -40.65
N PRO A 12 -12.50 -48.27 -40.40
CA PRO A 12 -13.02 -47.73 -39.15
C PRO A 12 -14.07 -48.63 -38.46
N GLY A 13 -14.53 -48.20 -37.29
CA GLY A 13 -15.70 -48.74 -36.59
C GLY A 13 -15.41 -48.89 -35.10
N GLY A 14 -16.23 -48.44 -34.16
CA GLY A 14 -17.52 -47.80 -34.18
C GLY A 14 -18.08 -47.92 -32.76
N GLY A 15 -18.71 -46.85 -32.27
CA GLY A 15 -19.74 -46.98 -31.23
C GLY A 15 -19.36 -46.65 -29.78
N GLN A 16 -20.30 -45.92 -29.17
CA GLN A 16 -20.55 -45.69 -27.73
C GLN A 16 -19.70 -44.59 -27.06
N GLN A 17 -20.09 -43.32 -27.16
CA GLN A 17 -21.14 -42.63 -26.38
C GLN A 17 -21.05 -42.85 -24.86
N THR A 18 -20.58 -41.83 -24.15
CA THR A 18 -21.25 -41.27 -22.96
C THR A 18 -20.73 -39.86 -22.70
N ARG A 19 -21.50 -38.89 -23.20
CA ARG A 19 -21.34 -37.46 -22.99
C ARG A 19 -22.01 -37.10 -21.66
N THR A 20 -21.26 -37.06 -20.57
CA THR A 20 -21.78 -36.49 -19.31
C THR A 20 -21.49 -35.00 -19.29
N GLN A 21 -22.54 -34.24 -19.64
CA GLN A 21 -22.64 -32.80 -19.44
C GLN A 21 -22.33 -32.46 -17.97
N ARG A 22 -21.32 -31.60 -17.73
CA ARG A 22 -21.22 -30.89 -16.45
C ARG A 22 -21.73 -29.47 -16.64
N THR A 23 -22.79 -29.21 -15.90
CA THR A 23 -23.60 -28.01 -15.81
C THR A 23 -22.81 -26.84 -15.23
N ARG A 24 -22.99 -25.66 -15.84
CA ARG A 24 -22.64 -24.36 -15.24
C ARG A 24 -23.46 -24.21 -13.95
N SER A 25 -22.77 -24.09 -12.82
CA SER A 25 -23.40 -23.77 -11.53
C SER A 25 -22.89 -22.40 -11.06
N ALA A 26 -23.84 -21.49 -10.82
CA ALA A 26 -23.65 -20.13 -10.35
C ALA A 26 -22.96 -20.05 -8.96
N PRO A 27 -22.36 -18.91 -8.58
CA PRO A 27 -21.83 -18.71 -7.23
C PRO A 27 -22.99 -18.66 -6.23
N ARG A 28 -23.03 -19.63 -5.31
CA ARG A 28 -24.03 -19.67 -4.25
C ARG A 28 -23.52 -18.89 -3.04
N ALA A 29 -24.21 -17.79 -2.76
CA ALA A 29 -24.15 -17.06 -1.50
C ALA A 29 -24.63 -17.93 -0.32
N GLY A 30 -24.03 -17.73 0.85
CA GLY A 30 -24.63 -18.03 2.15
C GLY A 30 -24.35 -19.42 2.74
N ALA A 31 -23.34 -19.51 3.61
CA ALA A 31 -23.31 -20.48 4.70
C ALA A 31 -22.72 -19.79 5.95
N ASN A 32 -23.65 -19.21 6.71
CA ASN A 32 -23.43 -18.54 7.98
C ASN A 32 -23.20 -19.63 9.06
N GLY A 33 -21.96 -19.81 9.50
CA GLY A 33 -21.56 -20.77 10.51
C GLY A 33 -20.89 -20.07 11.68
N SER A 34 -21.70 -19.53 12.57
CA SER A 34 -21.32 -18.96 13.87
C SER A 34 -20.58 -20.00 14.71
N GLN A 35 -19.25 -19.83 14.84
CA GLN A 35 -18.49 -20.41 15.96
C GLN A 35 -17.83 -19.30 16.74
N THR A 36 -18.63 -18.77 17.66
CA THR A 36 -18.24 -17.93 18.78
C THR A 36 -17.32 -18.73 19.69
N LYS A 37 -16.01 -18.54 19.59
CA LYS A 37 -15.08 -18.90 20.67
C LYS A 37 -14.35 -17.64 21.11
N VAL A 38 -15.04 -16.89 21.97
CA VAL A 38 -14.50 -15.76 22.73
C VAL A 38 -13.46 -16.34 23.67
N ASN A 39 -12.17 -16.11 23.39
CA ASN A 39 -11.14 -16.26 24.41
C ASN A 39 -10.56 -14.86 24.65
N ASN A 40 -11.23 -14.16 25.56
CA ASN A 40 -10.87 -12.84 26.03
C ASN A 40 -9.60 -12.93 26.88
N LYS A 41 -8.44 -12.79 26.24
CA LYS A 41 -7.18 -12.41 26.90
C LYS A 41 -6.57 -11.25 26.12
N THR A 42 -7.29 -10.13 26.13
CA THR A 42 -6.77 -8.83 25.73
C THR A 42 -5.84 -8.34 26.85
N PHE A 43 -4.58 -8.74 26.79
CA PHE A 43 -3.50 -8.07 27.51
C PHE A 43 -3.00 -6.94 26.60
N SER A 44 -3.65 -5.78 26.68
CA SER A 44 -3.19 -4.57 26.00
C SER A 44 -2.32 -3.79 26.99
N PRO A 45 -0.99 -3.71 26.82
CA PRO A 45 -0.23 -2.68 27.52
C PRO A 45 -0.65 -1.34 26.91
N GLY A 46 -1.39 -0.54 27.68
CA GLY A 46 -1.75 0.81 27.29
C GLY A 46 -0.49 1.66 27.21
N PHE A 47 -0.12 2.10 26.00
CA PHE A 47 0.75 3.26 25.86
C PHE A 47 -0.12 4.44 25.43
N THR A 48 -0.09 5.48 26.26
CA THR A 48 -0.77 6.75 26.05
C THR A 48 -0.01 7.53 24.98
N LEU A 49 -0.63 7.76 23.83
CA LEU A 49 -0.07 8.63 22.79
C LEU A 49 -0.45 10.08 23.12
N ASN A 50 0.50 10.87 23.62
CA ASN A 50 0.31 12.30 23.84
C ASN A 50 0.68 13.06 22.56
N VAL A 51 -0.31 13.67 21.90
CA VAL A 51 -0.09 14.51 20.72
C VAL A 51 -0.08 15.97 21.18
N ASN A 52 1.12 16.56 21.29
CA ASN A 52 1.27 17.99 21.49
C ASN A 52 1.15 18.71 20.14
N ALA A 53 -0.04 19.22 19.81
CA ALA A 53 -0.24 20.13 18.68
C ALA A 53 0.22 21.54 19.07
N GLY A 54 1.54 21.74 19.10
CA GLY A 54 2.15 23.04 19.35
C GLY A 54 2.20 23.90 18.09
N GLY A 55 1.27 24.85 17.96
CA GLY A 55 1.57 26.15 17.35
C GLY A 55 0.94 26.45 15.98
N ARG A 56 -0.37 26.74 15.94
CA ARG A 56 -0.90 27.76 15.01
C ARG A 56 -0.84 29.12 15.72
N GLY A 57 0.14 29.95 15.33
CA GLY A 57 0.30 31.32 15.79
C GLY A 57 1.01 32.13 14.70
N SER A 58 0.34 33.16 14.22
CA SER A 58 0.62 33.94 13.01
C SER A 58 1.89 34.82 13.06
N ASN A 59 2.31 35.25 11.86
CA ASN A 59 3.11 36.44 11.51
C ASN A 59 4.66 36.38 11.47
N GLY A 60 5.17 36.43 10.23
CA GLY A 60 6.16 37.44 9.83
C GLY A 60 7.62 37.00 9.71
N GLY A 61 8.21 37.17 8.52
CA GLY A 61 9.63 37.51 8.40
C GLY A 61 10.56 36.41 7.85
N SER A 62 11.04 36.66 6.64
CA SER A 62 12.03 35.88 5.88
C SER A 62 13.41 35.72 6.55
N ARG A 63 14.10 34.61 6.24
CA ARG A 63 15.52 34.46 5.82
C ARG A 63 16.33 33.38 6.56
N HIS A 64 16.88 32.48 5.75
CA HIS A 64 18.17 31.77 5.85
C HIS A 64 18.64 31.20 7.20
N ALA A 65 18.69 29.87 7.29
CA ALA A 65 19.85 29.15 7.85
C ALA A 65 19.85 27.69 7.39
N ALA A 66 20.82 27.35 6.54
CA ALA A 66 21.32 25.98 6.44
C ALA A 66 22.44 25.83 7.48
N ALA A 67 22.33 24.88 8.40
CA ALA A 67 23.49 24.33 9.12
C ALA A 67 23.11 22.98 9.76
N SER A 68 23.97 22.01 9.48
CA SER A 68 24.07 20.65 9.99
C SER A 68 24.69 20.56 11.39
N SER A 69 24.10 19.77 12.29
CA SER A 69 24.78 18.96 13.33
C SER A 69 23.73 18.00 13.93
N ALA A 70 23.90 16.68 13.91
CA ALA A 70 24.77 15.86 14.76
C ALA A 70 24.55 16.13 16.26
N GLY A 71 23.80 15.23 16.93
CA GLY A 71 23.68 15.19 18.39
C GLY A 71 22.27 14.83 18.84
N GLY A 72 22.13 13.74 19.61
CA GLY A 72 20.87 13.06 19.91
C GLY A 72 19.74 13.94 20.45
N GLN A 73 18.54 13.70 19.92
CA GLN A 73 17.29 13.96 20.64
C GLN A 73 16.25 12.97 20.11
N GLY A 74 15.91 11.97 20.92
CA GLY A 74 14.79 11.05 20.68
C GLY A 74 13.44 11.76 20.80
N GLY A 75 13.17 12.69 19.88
CA GLY A 75 11.87 13.32 19.67
C GLY A 75 11.36 12.87 18.31
N GLY A 76 10.25 12.13 18.29
CA GLY A 76 9.67 11.54 17.09
C GLY A 76 9.39 12.58 16.01
N ARG A 77 10.36 12.80 15.12
CA ARG A 77 10.11 13.47 13.85
C ARG A 77 9.18 12.56 13.06
N SER A 78 7.96 13.03 12.84
CA SER A 78 6.99 12.31 12.01
C SER A 78 7.63 12.00 10.66
N LEU A 79 7.65 10.72 10.28
CA LEU A 79 8.14 10.26 8.98
C LEU A 79 7.29 10.82 7.83
N LEU A 80 6.07 11.24 8.14
CA LEU A 80 5.11 11.81 7.21
C LEU A 80 4.91 13.29 7.51
N PRO A 81 4.71 14.13 6.48
CA PRO A 81 4.26 15.50 6.68
C PRO A 81 2.92 15.51 7.43
N ALA A 82 2.61 16.63 8.10
CA ALA A 82 1.30 16.78 8.73
C ALA A 82 0.18 16.62 7.68
N PRO A 83 -0.91 15.91 8.00
CA PRO A 83 -2.03 15.72 7.08
C PRO A 83 -2.82 17.02 6.94
N GLU A 84 -2.37 17.90 6.05
CA GLU A 84 -3.08 19.12 5.64
C GLU A 84 -3.77 18.85 4.30
N PHE A 85 -5.08 19.07 4.22
CA PHE A 85 -5.90 18.78 3.03
C PHE A 85 -6.69 20.00 2.57
N THR A 86 -6.08 21.18 2.59
CA THR A 86 -6.73 22.45 2.22
C THR A 86 -6.63 22.74 0.73
N SER A 87 -5.84 21.97 -0.03
CA SER A 87 -5.72 22.12 -1.48
C SER A 87 -5.41 20.79 -2.18
N PRO A 88 -5.78 20.64 -3.48
CA PRO A 88 -5.44 19.46 -4.27
C PRO A 88 -3.93 19.16 -4.30
N ALA A 89 -3.11 20.21 -4.31
CA ALA A 89 -1.66 20.08 -4.26
C ALA A 89 -1.18 19.41 -2.96
N GLN A 90 -1.79 19.75 -1.82
CA GLN A 90 -1.43 19.13 -0.54
C GLN A 90 -1.87 17.66 -0.46
N VAL A 91 -3.04 17.30 -1.01
CA VAL A 91 -3.48 15.89 -1.12
C VAL A 91 -2.45 15.07 -1.90
N ARG A 92 -1.99 15.59 -3.06
CA ARG A 92 -0.94 14.96 -3.86
C ARG A 92 0.36 14.79 -3.07
N GLN A 93 0.82 15.86 -2.42
CA GLN A 93 2.07 15.85 -1.66
C GLN A 93 2.03 14.82 -0.53
N TYR A 94 0.92 14.75 0.21
CA TYR A 94 0.75 13.79 1.30
C TYR A 94 0.76 12.35 0.78
N CYS A 95 -0.02 12.03 -0.26
CA CYS A 95 -0.04 10.70 -0.89
C CYS A 95 1.34 10.28 -1.43
N ASN A 96 2.09 11.22 -2.03
CA ASN A 96 3.46 10.95 -2.49
C ASN A 96 4.43 10.69 -1.33
N ALA A 97 4.31 11.44 -0.23
CA ALA A 97 5.11 11.21 0.96
C ALA A 97 4.83 9.83 1.57
N VAL A 98 3.56 9.42 1.69
CA VAL A 98 3.17 8.08 2.16
C VAL A 98 3.72 7.00 1.23
N ARG A 99 3.67 7.20 -0.09
CA ARG A 99 4.21 6.25 -1.06
C ARG A 99 5.72 6.08 -0.91
N ALA A 100 6.46 7.20 -0.80
CA ALA A 100 7.91 7.17 -0.62
C ALA A 100 8.30 6.51 0.70
N ALA A 101 7.67 6.90 1.80
CA ALA A 101 7.92 6.33 3.11
C ALA A 101 7.58 4.83 3.17
N GLY A 102 6.41 4.43 2.65
CA GLY A 102 5.98 3.03 2.63
C GLY A 102 6.92 2.13 1.82
N VAL A 103 7.42 2.59 0.67
CA VAL A 103 8.40 1.84 -0.13
C VAL A 103 9.73 1.72 0.62
N ALA A 104 10.26 2.82 1.16
CA ALA A 104 11.52 2.82 1.91
C ALA A 104 11.45 1.88 3.12
N LEU A 105 10.41 2.03 3.96
CA LEU A 105 10.17 1.18 5.11
C LEU A 105 9.99 -0.29 4.70
N SER A 106 9.36 -0.58 3.57
CA SER A 106 9.21 -1.97 3.11
C SER A 106 10.54 -2.66 2.83
N ILE A 107 11.54 -1.92 2.34
CA ILE A 107 12.87 -2.45 2.05
C ILE A 107 13.60 -2.72 3.37
N GLU A 108 13.57 -1.75 4.29
CA GLU A 108 14.18 -1.89 5.62
C GLU A 108 13.58 -3.05 6.42
N VAL A 109 12.25 -3.19 6.41
CA VAL A 109 11.55 -4.28 7.09
C VAL A 109 11.85 -5.63 6.45
N ALA A 110 11.99 -5.70 5.12
CA ALA A 110 12.38 -6.93 4.42
C ALA A 110 13.83 -7.35 4.77
N MET A 111 14.76 -6.39 4.81
CA MET A 111 16.13 -6.66 5.28
C MET A 111 16.12 -7.11 6.75
N GLY A 112 15.33 -6.47 7.60
CA GLY A 112 15.13 -6.89 8.99
C GLY A 112 14.58 -8.30 9.13
N ALA A 113 13.71 -8.75 8.22
CA ALA A 113 13.19 -10.11 8.18
C ALA A 113 14.30 -11.16 7.91
N GLU A 114 15.23 -10.85 7.00
CA GLU A 114 16.35 -11.75 6.69
C GLU A 114 17.38 -11.78 7.81
N ILE A 115 17.72 -10.64 8.41
CA ILE A 115 18.59 -10.58 9.59
C ILE A 115 17.98 -11.39 10.74
N LEU A 116 16.70 -11.18 11.04
CA LEU A 116 15.98 -11.91 12.08
C LEU A 116 16.02 -13.43 11.84
N LYS A 117 15.81 -13.86 10.59
CA LYS A 117 15.91 -15.27 10.22
C LYS A 117 17.32 -15.81 10.44
N ALA A 118 18.34 -15.09 9.99
CA ALA A 118 19.74 -15.48 10.13
C ALA A 118 20.13 -15.63 11.61
N THR A 119 19.71 -14.70 12.47
CA THR A 119 19.94 -14.78 13.91
C THR A 119 19.22 -15.95 14.55
N LEU A 120 17.94 -16.17 14.22
CA LEU A 120 17.13 -17.23 14.83
C LEU A 120 17.59 -18.64 14.43
N VAL A 121 18.18 -18.82 13.25
CA VAL A 121 18.73 -20.11 12.81
C VAL A 121 19.93 -20.55 13.66
N GLN A 122 20.65 -19.62 14.28
CA GLN A 122 21.78 -19.95 15.18
C GLN A 122 21.32 -20.48 16.53
N VAL A 123 20.04 -20.29 16.89
CA VAL A 123 19.50 -20.76 18.17
C VAL A 123 19.23 -22.28 18.07
N PRO A 124 19.78 -23.12 18.97
CA PRO A 124 19.49 -24.55 18.99
C PRO A 124 17.99 -24.84 19.20
N ASP A 125 17.49 -25.94 18.64
CA ASP A 125 16.12 -26.36 18.88
C ASP A 125 16.00 -27.04 20.27
N PRO A 126 15.07 -26.62 21.16
CA PRO A 126 14.96 -27.20 22.50
C PRO A 126 14.59 -28.69 22.48
N ASP A 127 13.89 -29.14 21.43
CA ASP A 127 13.50 -30.54 21.24
C ASP A 127 14.61 -31.37 20.55
N GLY A 128 15.78 -30.78 20.27
CA GLY A 128 16.89 -31.44 19.60
C GLY A 128 16.64 -31.84 18.14
N ARG A 129 15.55 -31.36 17.52
CA ARG A 129 15.20 -31.76 16.15
C ARG A 129 16.14 -31.11 15.14
N ILE A 130 16.72 -31.93 14.27
CA ILE A 130 17.55 -31.46 13.16
C ILE A 130 16.70 -30.56 12.25
N GLY A 131 17.03 -29.26 12.19
CA GLY A 131 16.32 -28.27 11.38
C GLY A 131 15.06 -27.66 12.00
N GLY A 132 14.64 -28.06 13.21
CA GLY A 132 13.47 -27.48 13.89
C GLY A 132 13.60 -25.98 14.14
N SER A 133 14.81 -25.54 14.49
CA SER A 133 15.16 -24.12 14.60
C SER A 133 14.94 -23.35 13.29
N ARG A 134 15.38 -23.90 12.14
CA ARG A 134 15.22 -23.25 10.82
C ARG A 134 13.76 -23.05 10.45
N PHE A 135 12.90 -24.04 10.74
CA PHE A 135 11.47 -23.94 10.49
C PHE A 135 10.81 -22.86 11.36
N ARG A 136 11.15 -22.81 12.65
CA ARG A 136 10.66 -21.78 13.57
C ARG A 136 11.14 -20.39 13.20
N ALA A 137 12.42 -20.25 12.85
CA ALA A 137 13.01 -19.00 12.35
C ALA A 137 12.26 -18.51 11.11
N ALA A 138 12.01 -19.39 10.13
CA ALA A 138 11.25 -19.06 8.93
C ALA A 138 9.80 -18.65 9.24
N LYS A 139 9.16 -19.29 10.21
CA LYS A 139 7.78 -18.95 10.64
C LYS A 139 7.71 -17.54 11.22
N VAL A 140 8.68 -17.16 12.04
CA VAL A 140 8.76 -15.83 12.65
C VAL A 140 9.15 -14.79 11.61
N SER A 141 10.21 -15.01 10.84
CA SER A 141 10.65 -14.05 9.81
C SER A 141 9.61 -13.81 8.73
N ARG A 142 8.79 -14.82 8.38
CA ARG A 142 7.67 -14.67 7.44
C ARG A 142 6.61 -13.67 7.94
N LYS A 143 6.46 -13.45 9.25
CA LYS A 143 5.58 -12.38 9.77
C LYS A 143 6.14 -11.01 9.47
N MET A 144 7.46 -10.83 9.59
CA MET A 144 8.14 -9.59 9.24
C MET A 144 8.09 -9.35 7.73
N GLN A 145 8.30 -10.39 6.92
CA GLN A 145 8.16 -10.29 5.46
C GLN A 145 6.75 -9.82 5.04
N ARG A 146 5.70 -10.35 5.69
CA ARG A 146 4.33 -9.89 5.46
C ARG A 146 4.12 -8.43 5.83
N ALA A 147 4.80 -7.92 6.86
CA ALA A 147 4.76 -6.51 7.21
C ALA A 147 5.39 -5.63 6.12
N ALA A 148 6.52 -6.07 5.54
CA ALA A 148 7.11 -5.41 4.38
C ALA A 148 6.15 -5.39 3.17
N ASP A 149 5.47 -6.50 2.90
CA ASP A 149 4.49 -6.56 1.81
C ASP A 149 3.28 -5.64 2.07
N ALA A 150 2.78 -5.59 3.31
CA ALA A 150 1.71 -4.69 3.71
C ALA A 150 2.09 -3.21 3.56
N LEU A 151 3.35 -2.84 3.81
CA LEU A 151 3.85 -1.48 3.57
C LEU A 151 3.87 -1.13 2.08
N ARG A 152 4.22 -2.09 1.21
CA ARG A 152 4.14 -1.90 -0.26
C ARG A 152 2.69 -1.72 -0.70
N ASP A 153 1.77 -2.51 -0.14
CA ASP A 153 0.35 -2.39 -0.46
C ASP A 153 -0.25 -1.07 0.07
N ALA A 154 0.17 -0.62 1.25
CA ALA A 154 -0.17 0.72 1.75
C ALA A 154 0.32 1.82 0.79
N ALA A 155 1.55 1.71 0.26
CA ALA A 155 2.09 2.65 -0.71
C ALA A 155 1.32 2.62 -2.05
N LYS A 156 0.86 1.45 -2.51
CA LYS A 156 -0.01 1.32 -3.70
C LYS A 156 -1.37 1.97 -3.44
N ASN A 157 -1.97 1.71 -2.29
CA ASN A 157 -3.27 2.28 -1.92
C ASN A 157 -3.20 3.81 -1.81
N ALA A 158 -2.12 4.36 -1.24
CA ALA A 158 -1.93 5.82 -1.19
C ALA A 158 -1.91 6.47 -2.58
N ALA A 159 -1.34 5.79 -3.57
CA ALA A 159 -1.38 6.22 -4.96
C ALA A 159 -2.76 6.10 -5.59
N ALA A 160 -3.45 4.98 -5.33
CA ALA A 160 -4.82 4.77 -5.78
C ALA A 160 -5.77 5.82 -5.19
N THR A 161 -5.58 6.22 -3.93
CA THR A 161 -6.33 7.31 -3.30
C THR A 161 -6.22 8.62 -4.08
N TYR A 162 -5.00 9.01 -4.50
CA TYR A 162 -4.84 10.22 -5.30
C TYR A 162 -5.47 10.09 -6.70
N ALA A 163 -5.35 8.91 -7.32
CA ALA A 163 -5.98 8.66 -8.62
C ALA A 163 -7.52 8.74 -8.54
N ALA A 164 -8.12 8.12 -7.52
CA ALA A 164 -9.55 8.22 -7.25
C ALA A 164 -9.97 9.66 -6.93
N PHE A 165 -9.16 10.39 -6.15
CA PHE A 165 -9.42 11.80 -5.86
C PHE A 165 -9.48 12.65 -7.14
N GLN A 166 -8.59 12.39 -8.10
CA GLN A 166 -8.61 13.09 -9.40
C GLN A 166 -9.87 12.72 -10.20
N GLN A 167 -10.28 11.46 -10.22
CA GLN A 167 -11.48 11.04 -10.94
C GLN A 167 -12.77 11.63 -10.37
N GLU A 168 -12.91 11.63 -9.05
CA GLU A 168 -14.18 11.96 -8.37
C GLU A 168 -14.33 13.44 -7.98
N TYR A 169 -13.23 14.20 -7.90
CA TYR A 169 -13.28 15.58 -7.37
C TYR A 169 -12.62 16.61 -8.27
N GLU A 170 -11.88 16.23 -9.31
CA GLU A 170 -11.20 17.22 -10.16
C GLU A 170 -12.19 18.04 -10.99
N GLU A 171 -13.30 17.45 -11.42
CA GLU A 171 -14.37 18.16 -12.13
C GLU A 171 -15.07 19.19 -11.23
N GLU A 172 -15.37 18.84 -9.98
CA GLU A 172 -15.96 19.74 -8.98
C GLU A 172 -15.00 20.87 -8.62
N ILE A 173 -13.73 20.53 -8.34
CA ILE A 173 -12.73 21.51 -7.92
C ILE A 173 -12.39 22.47 -9.05
N ASN A 174 -12.23 21.97 -10.29
CA ASN A 174 -11.98 22.84 -11.43
C ASN A 174 -13.18 23.75 -11.70
N ARG A 175 -14.42 23.24 -11.60
CA ARG A 175 -15.65 24.04 -11.72
C ARG A 175 -15.74 25.15 -10.66
N VAL A 176 -15.39 24.85 -9.41
CA VAL A 176 -15.30 25.85 -8.33
C VAL A 176 -14.17 26.85 -8.61
N ARG A 177 -13.02 26.42 -9.14
CA ARG A 177 -11.90 27.30 -9.49
C ARG A 177 -12.21 28.23 -10.65
N HIS A 178 -12.99 27.78 -11.64
CA HIS A 178 -13.49 28.63 -12.72
C HIS A 178 -14.50 29.67 -12.21
N ARG A 179 -15.28 29.35 -11.18
CA ARG A 179 -16.13 30.33 -10.48
C ARG A 179 -15.35 31.30 -9.59
N ALA A 180 -14.26 30.85 -8.98
CA ALA A 180 -13.48 31.63 -8.02
C ALA A 180 -12.46 32.57 -8.66
N ARG A 181 -12.20 32.48 -9.97
CA ARG A 181 -11.31 33.40 -10.68
C ARG A 181 -12.18 34.56 -11.21
N PRO A 182 -12.11 35.78 -10.62
CA PRO A 182 -12.82 36.93 -11.19
C PRO A 182 -12.35 37.08 -12.63
N ALA A 183 -13.28 37.23 -13.57
CA ALA A 183 -12.94 37.64 -14.92
C ALA A 183 -12.07 38.89 -14.80
N ALA A 184 -10.84 38.84 -15.31
CA ALA A 184 -9.97 40.00 -15.31
C ALA A 184 -10.70 41.08 -16.11
N THR A 185 -11.29 42.05 -15.41
CA THR A 185 -11.94 43.19 -16.04
C THR A 185 -10.88 43.88 -16.90
N PRO A 186 -11.10 44.00 -18.23
CA PRO A 186 -10.21 44.75 -19.09
C PRO A 186 -10.05 46.14 -18.48
N ARG A 187 -8.82 46.50 -18.10
CA ARG A 187 -8.52 47.88 -17.72
C ARG A 187 -8.66 48.69 -19.00
N MET A 188 -9.77 49.40 -19.16
CA MET A 188 -9.95 50.38 -20.23
C MET A 188 -8.89 51.46 -20.02
N ASP A 189 -7.90 51.50 -20.91
CA ASP A 189 -6.90 52.54 -20.95
C ASP A 189 -7.51 53.75 -21.66
N TRP A 190 -7.89 54.76 -20.88
CA TRP A 190 -8.47 56.01 -21.36
C TRP A 190 -7.40 57.00 -21.88
N GLY A 191 -6.13 56.58 -22.00
CA GLY A 191 -4.98 57.44 -22.31
C GLY A 191 -4.66 57.64 -23.80
N GLN A 192 -5.50 57.19 -24.73
CA GLN A 192 -5.26 57.37 -26.17
C GLN A 192 -6.48 57.98 -26.86
N LEU A 193 -6.55 59.32 -26.85
CA LEU A 193 -7.31 60.16 -27.78
C LEU A 193 -6.41 61.32 -28.21
#